data_AF-A0AB39YFY9-F1
#
_entry.id   AF-A0AB39YFY9-F1
#
_cell.length_a   1.000
_cell.length_b   1.000
_cell.length_c   1.000
_cell.angle_alpha   90.00
_cell.angle_beta   90.00
_cell.angle_gamma   90.00
#
_symmetry.space_group_name_H-M   'P 1'
#
loop_
_entity.id
_entity.type
_entity.pdbx_description
1 polymer ?
#
loop_
_entity_poly.entity_id
_entity_poly.type
_entity_poly.pdbx_seq_one_letter_code
_entity_poly.pdbx_strand_id
1 'polypeptide(L)'
;MNDQEAQFLDAVRTVLQEAGFAPAAAGAEGVHVIQHARGVMVGWMPQEIQRLWARVRARRRGPRRTRTVNRNDLPGLRQAFGLALAAAFRNAGFTVEDRGDEWLLVINPAHRPEL
;
A
#
# COMPACT_ATOMS: atom_id res chain seq x y z
N MET A 1 -15.80 -10.95 9.09
CA MET A 1 -15.22 -9.66 8.65
C MET A 1 -15.76 -8.64 9.63
N ASN A 2 -14.91 -8.04 10.46
CA ASN A 2 -15.41 -7.12 11.49
C ASN A 2 -15.92 -5.85 10.79
N ASP A 3 -17.12 -5.38 11.12
CA ASP A 3 -17.71 -4.18 10.50
C ASP A 3 -16.81 -2.95 10.62
N GLN A 4 -16.01 -2.89 11.70
CA GLN A 4 -14.99 -1.87 11.92
C GLN A 4 -13.82 -1.94 10.92
N GLU A 5 -13.40 -3.13 10.49
CA GLU A 5 -12.34 -3.27 9.48
C GLU A 5 -12.85 -2.84 8.10
N ALA A 6 -14.12 -3.13 7.80
CA ALA A 6 -14.75 -2.72 6.55
C ALA A 6 -14.88 -1.18 6.47
N GLN A 7 -15.35 -0.54 7.55
CA GLN A 7 -15.43 0.92 7.65
C GLN A 7 -14.05 1.59 7.58
N PHE A 8 -13.04 1.02 8.23
CA PHE A 8 -11.67 1.54 8.15
C PHE A 8 -11.11 1.47 6.73
N LEU A 9 -11.33 0.34 6.03
CA LEU A 9 -10.87 0.16 4.67
C LEU A 9 -11.59 1.10 3.69
N ASP A 10 -12.88 1.37 3.92
CA ASP A 10 -13.63 2.35 3.14
C ASP A 10 -13.11 3.78 3.37
N ALA A 11 -12.86 4.17 4.62
CA ALA A 11 -12.28 5.47 4.94
C ALA A 11 -10.90 5.68 4.28
N VAL A 12 -10.04 4.65 4.29
CA VAL A 12 -8.75 4.69 3.58
C VAL A 12 -8.95 4.88 2.07
N ARG A 13 -9.94 4.22 1.46
CA ARG A 13 -10.24 4.39 0.04
C ARG A 13 -10.78 5.78 -0.29
N THR A 14 -11.60 6.36 0.58
CA THR A 14 -12.11 7.73 0.43
C THR A 14 -10.97 8.73 0.42
N VAL A 15 -10.04 8.66 1.38
CA VAL A 15 -8.86 9.56 1.42
C VAL A 15 -8.02 9.44 0.15
N LEU A 16 -7.84 8.22 -0.36
CA LEU A 16 -7.13 8.00 -1.61
C LEU A 16 -7.81 8.68 -2.80
N GLN A 17 -9.13 8.54 -2.92
CA GLN A 17 -9.90 9.21 -3.97
C GLN A 17 -9.84 10.74 -3.85
N GLU A 18 -10.01 11.28 -2.65
CA GLU A 18 -9.94 12.72 -2.38
C GLU A 18 -8.56 13.30 -2.68
N ALA A 19 -7.49 12.54 -2.42
CA ALA A 19 -6.12 12.92 -2.74
C ALA A 19 -5.73 12.67 -4.21
N GLY A 20 -6.67 12.21 -5.06
CA GLY A 20 -6.43 11.93 -6.47
C GLY A 20 -5.68 10.62 -6.76
N PHE A 21 -5.50 9.77 -5.75
CA PHE A 21 -4.88 8.46 -5.87
C PHE A 21 -5.94 7.39 -6.13
N ALA A 22 -6.32 7.20 -7.40
CA ALA A 22 -7.26 6.14 -7.75
C ALA A 22 -6.68 4.74 -7.43
N PRO A 23 -7.37 3.90 -6.62
CA PRO A 23 -6.94 2.53 -6.38
C PRO A 23 -6.89 1.75 -7.69
N ALA A 24 -5.77 1.06 -7.93
CA ALA A 24 -5.63 0.22 -9.12
C ALA A 24 -6.49 -1.05 -9.00
N ALA A 25 -7.02 -1.50 -10.14
CA ALA A 25 -7.65 -2.81 -10.23
C ALA A 25 -6.65 -3.92 -9.90
N ALA A 26 -7.14 -5.07 -9.43
CA ALA A 26 -6.29 -6.22 -9.16
C ALA A 26 -5.54 -6.65 -10.44
N GLY A 27 -4.20 -6.58 -10.42
CA GLY A 27 -3.36 -6.90 -11.58
C GLY A 27 -3.03 -5.71 -12.50
N ALA A 28 -3.54 -4.51 -12.19
CA ALA A 28 -3.21 -3.27 -12.87
C ALA A 28 -2.16 -2.45 -12.08
N GLU A 29 -1.25 -1.80 -12.80
CA GLU A 29 -0.27 -0.88 -12.20
C GLU A 29 -0.97 0.29 -11.49
N GLY A 30 -0.45 0.69 -10.34
CA GLY A 30 -0.93 1.85 -9.59
C GLY A 30 -0.93 1.62 -8.09
N VAL A 31 -1.88 2.27 -7.40
CA VAL A 31 -1.99 2.24 -5.93
C VAL A 31 -2.72 0.99 -5.48
N HIS A 32 -2.07 0.18 -4.67
CA HIS A 32 -2.63 -1.03 -4.08
C HIS A 32 -2.94 -0.83 -2.60
N VAL A 33 -4.06 -1.40 -2.17
CA VAL A 33 -4.53 -1.38 -0.79
C VAL A 33 -4.61 -2.82 -0.31
N ILE A 34 -3.79 -3.18 0.68
CA ILE A 34 -3.64 -4.53 1.21
C ILE A 34 -3.98 -4.52 2.69
N GLN A 35 -4.87 -5.41 3.13
CA GLN A 35 -5.16 -5.58 4.55
C GLN A 35 -3.93 -6.09 5.30
N HIS A 36 -3.67 -5.51 6.47
CA HIS A 36 -2.55 -5.88 7.34
C HIS A 36 -3.06 -6.06 8.78
N ALA A 37 -2.39 -6.89 9.57
CA ALA A 37 -2.84 -7.22 10.93
C ALA A 37 -2.96 -5.99 11.88
N ARG A 38 -2.30 -4.87 11.55
CA ARG A 38 -2.34 -3.61 12.32
C ARG A 38 -3.11 -2.48 11.62
N GLY A 39 -3.72 -2.74 10.46
CA GLY A 39 -4.38 -1.72 9.64
C GLY A 39 -4.33 -2.03 8.15
N VAL A 40 -3.93 -1.08 7.33
CA VAL A 40 -3.95 -1.21 5.87
C VAL A 40 -2.62 -0.75 5.30
N MET A 41 -1.99 -1.60 4.50
CA MET A 41 -0.82 -1.24 3.71
C MET A 41 -1.27 -0.61 2.39
N VAL A 42 -0.73 0.56 2.08
CA VAL A 42 -0.98 1.29 0.85
C VAL A 42 0.35 1.59 0.18
N GLY A 43 0.48 1.29 -1.11
CA GLY A 43 1.72 1.53 -1.84
C GLY A 43 1.56 1.39 -3.34
N TRP A 44 2.55 1.88 -4.10
CA TRP A 44 2.58 1.71 -5.54
C TRP A 44 3.17 0.34 -5.90
N MET A 45 2.49 -0.44 -6.73
CA MET A 45 2.99 -1.74 -7.16
C MET A 45 3.27 -1.74 -8.67
N PRO A 46 4.55 -1.79 -9.09
CA PRO A 46 4.93 -1.87 -10.49
C PRO A 46 4.36 -3.12 -11.17
N GLN A 47 3.96 -3.01 -12.43
CA GLN A 47 3.33 -4.09 -13.20
C GLN A 47 4.16 -5.39 -13.21
N GLU A 48 5.48 -5.28 -13.21
CA GLU A 48 6.40 -6.43 -13.18
C GLU A 48 6.35 -7.21 -11.87
N ILE A 49 6.24 -6.50 -10.75
CA ILE A 49 6.08 -7.11 -9.43
C ILE A 49 4.70 -7.77 -9.34
N GLN A 50 3.67 -7.21 -9.95
CA GLN A 50 2.35 -7.87 -10.00
C GLN A 50 2.34 -9.16 -10.81
N ARG A 51 2.99 -9.18 -11.99
CA ARG A 51 3.16 -10.42 -12.78
C ARG A 51 3.97 -11.46 -12.03
N LEU A 52 4.91 -11.03 -11.19
CA LEU A 52 5.67 -11.92 -10.31
C LEU A 52 4.80 -12.44 -9.17
N TRP A 53 4.04 -11.58 -8.50
CA TRP A 53 3.15 -11.97 -7.39
C TRP A 53 2.00 -12.85 -7.86
N ALA A 54 1.42 -12.61 -9.04
CA ALA A 54 0.45 -13.51 -9.66
C ALA A 54 1.07 -14.90 -9.92
N ARG A 55 2.32 -14.94 -10.42
CA ARG A 55 3.07 -16.18 -10.63
C ARG A 55 3.48 -16.87 -9.32
N VAL A 56 3.84 -16.12 -8.29
CA VAL A 56 4.22 -16.63 -6.96
C VAL A 56 2.98 -17.11 -6.20
N ARG A 57 1.84 -16.42 -6.33
CA ARG A 57 0.55 -16.84 -5.77
C ARG A 57 0.06 -18.13 -6.43
N ALA A 58 0.35 -18.31 -7.73
CA ALA A 58 0.18 -19.58 -8.44
C ALA A 58 1.23 -20.66 -8.08
N ARG A 59 2.44 -20.26 -7.65
CA ARG A 59 3.53 -21.16 -7.19
C ARG A 59 3.78 -21.02 -5.69
N ARG A 60 2.87 -21.49 -4.84
CA ARG A 60 3.12 -21.61 -3.39
C ARG A 60 4.17 -22.67 -3.00
N ARG A 61 5.30 -22.83 -3.74
CA ARG A 61 6.47 -23.64 -3.31
C ARG A 61 7.81 -23.09 -3.87
N GLY A 62 8.38 -22.10 -3.16
CA GLY A 62 9.82 -21.76 -3.07
C GLY A 62 10.56 -21.17 -4.29
N PRO A 63 11.85 -20.77 -4.14
CA PRO A 63 12.46 -19.97 -3.10
C PRO A 63 12.69 -18.51 -3.56
N ARG A 64 12.79 -17.64 -2.55
CA ARG A 64 13.08 -16.20 -2.58
C ARG A 64 14.19 -15.86 -3.60
N ARG A 65 13.91 -15.03 -4.61
CA ARG A 65 14.95 -14.47 -5.48
C ARG A 65 14.78 -12.97 -5.73
N THR A 66 15.93 -12.33 -5.61
CA THR A 66 16.33 -10.93 -5.74
C THR A 66 15.47 -10.05 -6.65
N ARG A 67 15.03 -8.93 -6.06
CA ARG A 67 14.42 -7.76 -6.70
C ARG A 67 15.23 -7.35 -7.93
N THR A 68 14.70 -7.62 -9.11
CA THR A 68 15.16 -6.95 -10.34
C THR A 68 14.73 -5.49 -10.23
N VAL A 69 15.71 -4.62 -9.99
CA VAL A 69 15.56 -3.17 -10.08
C VAL A 69 15.14 -2.84 -11.51
N ASN A 70 13.94 -2.30 -11.67
CA ASN A 70 13.41 -1.93 -12.97
C ASN A 70 14.20 -0.73 -13.47
N ARG A 71 14.69 -0.76 -14.73
CA ARG A 71 15.48 0.32 -15.33
C ARG A 71 14.71 1.64 -15.50
N ASN A 72 13.39 1.64 -15.29
CA ASN A 72 12.54 2.83 -15.18
C ASN A 72 12.22 3.23 -13.74
N ASP A 73 12.94 2.70 -12.73
CA ASP A 73 12.87 3.22 -11.37
C ASP A 73 13.31 4.69 -11.40
N LEU A 74 12.35 5.60 -11.31
CA LEU A 74 12.56 6.98 -10.92
C LEU A 74 12.46 7.02 -9.39
N PRO A 75 13.54 6.74 -8.64
CA PRO A 75 13.49 6.68 -7.18
C PRO A 75 12.96 7.97 -6.57
N GLY A 76 13.25 9.12 -7.19
CA GLY A 76 12.73 10.41 -6.77
C GLY A 76 11.20 10.53 -6.92
N LEU A 77 10.62 9.99 -7.98
CA LEU A 77 9.16 10.03 -8.19
C LEU A 77 8.44 9.13 -7.17
N ARG A 78 9.03 7.97 -6.90
CA ARG A 78 8.54 6.99 -5.93
C ARG A 78 8.61 7.49 -4.50
N GLN A 79 9.71 8.16 -4.16
CA GLN A 79 9.85 8.84 -2.88
C GLN A 79 8.86 10.00 -2.75
N ALA A 80 8.69 10.82 -3.80
CA ALA A 80 7.71 11.91 -3.82
C ALA A 80 6.27 11.38 -3.68
N PHE A 81 5.95 10.25 -4.33
CA PHE A 81 4.67 9.56 -4.18
C PHE A 81 4.45 9.10 -2.73
N GLY A 82 5.42 8.40 -2.13
CA GLY A 82 5.33 7.96 -0.74
C GLY A 82 5.14 9.13 0.23
N LEU A 83 5.83 10.25 0.01
CA LEU A 83 5.66 11.48 0.80
C LEU A 83 4.28 12.11 0.62
N ALA A 84 3.79 12.22 -0.62
CA ALA A 84 2.47 12.78 -0.90
C ALA A 84 1.35 11.93 -0.29
N LEU A 85 1.48 10.60 -0.37
CA LEU A 85 0.56 9.65 0.23
C LEU A 85 0.56 9.76 1.76
N ALA A 86 1.75 9.84 2.38
CA ALA A 86 1.89 10.02 3.82
C ALA A 86 1.28 11.35 4.28
N ALA A 87 1.48 12.43 3.52
CA ALA A 87 0.89 13.72 3.80
C ALA A 87 -0.64 13.68 3.71
N ALA A 88 -1.21 13.06 2.66
CA ALA A 88 -2.64 12.92 2.50
C ALA A 88 -3.30 12.19 3.68
N PHE A 89 -2.74 11.04 4.08
CA PHE A 89 -3.27 10.28 5.22
C PHE A 89 -3.10 11.01 6.56
N ARG A 90 -1.98 11.69 6.77
CA ARG A 90 -1.77 12.51 7.99
C ARG A 90 -2.75 13.68 8.05
N ASN A 91 -3.00 14.35 6.94
CA ASN A 91 -3.98 15.44 6.85
C ASN A 91 -5.40 14.95 7.14
N ALA A 92 -5.73 13.71 6.74
CA ALA A 92 -6.98 13.04 7.08
C ALA A 92 -7.03 12.49 8.52
N GLY A 93 -5.99 12.70 9.33
CA GLY A 93 -5.95 12.30 10.74
C GLY A 93 -5.49 10.86 11.01
N PHE A 94 -5.02 10.13 9.99
CA PHE A 94 -4.52 8.78 10.17
C PHE A 94 -3.09 8.74 10.70
N THR A 95 -2.79 7.71 11.50
CA THR A 95 -1.41 7.40 11.88
C THR A 95 -0.78 6.52 10.79
N VAL A 96 0.37 6.93 10.28
CA VAL A 96 1.08 6.22 9.20
C VAL A 96 2.50 5.83 9.62
N GLU A 97 2.89 4.59 9.37
CA GLU A 97 4.24 4.06 9.49
C GLU A 97 4.83 3.81 8.10
N ASP A 98 6.04 4.30 7.84
CA ASP A 98 6.79 3.93 6.64
C ASP A 98 7.33 2.49 6.78
N ARG A 99 7.04 1.63 5.81
CA ARG A 99 7.47 0.23 5.79
C ARG A 99 8.55 -0.05 4.76
N GLY A 100 9.09 0.98 4.11
CA GLY A 100 10.05 0.88 3.02
C GLY A 100 9.38 0.46 1.71
N ASP A 101 10.15 0.53 0.62
CA ASP A 101 9.70 0.13 -0.72
C ASP A 101 8.41 0.81 -1.22
N GLU A 102 8.21 2.06 -0.83
CA GLU A 102 7.03 2.88 -1.20
C GLU A 102 5.72 2.38 -0.58
N TRP A 103 5.80 1.56 0.48
CA TRP A 103 4.64 1.11 1.25
C TRP A 103 4.49 1.92 2.54
N LEU A 104 3.29 2.44 2.73
CA LEU A 104 2.84 3.04 3.98
C LEU A 104 1.86 2.11 4.68
N LEU A 105 2.05 1.90 5.97
CA LEU A 105 1.07 1.26 6.83
C LEU A 105 0.21 2.34 7.49
N VAL A 106 -1.06 2.42 7.08
CA VAL A 106 -2.09 3.20 7.75
C VAL A 106 -2.59 2.39 8.94
N ILE A 107 -2.30 2.83 10.16
CA ILE A 107 -2.64 2.11 11.38
C ILE A 107 -4.13 2.29 11.68
N ASN A 108 -4.81 1.18 11.93
CA ASN A 108 -6.18 1.24 12.43
C ASN A 108 -6.15 1.79 13.88
N PRO A 109 -6.91 2.83 14.21
CA PRO A 109 -6.95 3.37 15.57
C PRO A 109 -7.31 2.31 16.63
N ALA A 110 -8.07 1.26 16.30
CA ALA A 110 -8.33 0.13 17.20
C ALA A 110 -7.08 -0.71 17.54
N HIS A 111 -5.99 -0.53 16.79
CA HIS A 111 -4.69 -1.19 16.97
C HIS A 111 -3.58 -0.19 17.30
N ARG A 112 -3.92 1.05 17.67
CA ARG A 112 -2.94 2.03 18.13
C ARG A 112 -2.38 1.51 19.46
N PRO A 113 -1.05 1.27 19.57
CA PRO A 113 -0.48 1.03 20.89
C PRO A 113 -0.69 2.31 21.70
N GLU A 114 -1.33 2.19 22.86
CA GLU A 114 -1.36 3.27 23.85
C GLU A 114 0.10 3.63 24.16
N LEU A 115 0.46 4.89 23.90
CA LEU A 115 1.75 5.47 24.28
C LEU A 115 1.65 6.01 25.70
#